data_AF-A0A2V7FSV0-F1
#
_entry.id   AF-A0A2V7FSV0-F1
#
_cell.length_a   1.000
_cell.length_b   1.000
_cell.length_c   1.000
_cell.angle_alpha   90.00
_cell.angle_beta   90.00
_cell.angle_gamma   90.00
#
_symmetry.space_group_name_H-M   'P 1'
#
loop_
_entity.id
_entity.type
_entity.pdbx_description
1 polymer ?
#
loop_
_entity_poly.entity_id
_entity_poly.type
_entity_poly.pdbx_seq_one_letter_code
_entity_poly.pdbx_strand_id
1 'polypeptide(L)'
;SDGQPANAANKVIGLYASTSRQKVRVLEKPGKPAHTSGPFVQVSRMANPLVNELIINTPFKDQWNGTEPEDEAQFQGFYKDPVIGTALELVYGVPVIPIFGPNPPNRSDLMTILLKYPGQALDGGNCGKPCSELLRLDLGVPPTAPESQSRLGAALSGDGAGWPNGRRPNDDVTDIAIRVVGGTNYIVNRAGDGVNFLAGAPGVVNVDITANGIARNFPFLPNPYDGKNRRHADCGEPGANPCGSLVP
;
A
#
# COMPACT_ATOMS: atom_id res chain seq x y z
N SER A 1 5.91 -3.80 18.04
CA SER A 1 5.48 -2.75 18.99
C SER A 1 6.70 -2.19 19.72
N ASP A 2 6.69 -0.95 20.25
CA ASP A 2 7.77 -0.45 21.13
C ASP A 2 7.69 -1.01 22.56
N GLY A 3 6.66 -1.82 22.84
CA GLY A 3 6.44 -2.48 24.12
C GLY A 3 5.99 -1.53 25.22
N GLN A 4 5.70 -0.28 24.90
CA GLN A 4 5.28 0.73 25.87
C GLN A 4 3.76 0.80 25.98
N PRO A 5 3.22 1.11 27.18
CA PRO A 5 1.78 1.35 27.34
C PRO A 5 1.35 2.58 26.54
N ALA A 6 0.16 2.51 25.94
CA ALA A 6 -0.43 3.64 25.24
C ALA A 6 -0.57 4.86 26.19
N ASN A 7 -0.07 6.01 25.76
CA ASN A 7 -0.25 7.28 26.45
C ASN A 7 -0.72 8.34 25.44
N ALA A 8 -1.28 9.45 25.92
CA ALA A 8 -1.79 10.52 25.07
C ALA A 8 -0.71 11.25 24.24
N ALA A 9 0.58 11.01 24.50
CA ALA A 9 1.67 11.52 23.69
C ALA A 9 1.91 10.67 22.44
N ASN A 10 1.52 9.38 22.44
CA ASN A 10 1.63 8.48 21.30
C ASN A 10 0.43 8.66 20.37
N LYS A 11 0.59 9.57 19.40
CA LYS A 11 -0.45 9.92 18.42
C LYS A 11 -0.55 8.97 17.24
N VAL A 12 0.39 8.04 17.09
CA VAL A 12 0.45 7.13 15.94
C VAL A 12 0.02 5.72 16.34
N ILE A 13 -0.99 5.19 15.64
CA ILE A 13 -1.45 3.82 15.79
C ILE A 13 -0.84 2.99 14.66
N GLY A 14 -0.17 1.88 15.00
CA GLY A 14 0.24 0.88 14.02
C GLY A 14 -0.77 -0.26 13.94
N LEU A 15 -1.20 -0.63 12.73
CA LEU A 15 -2.18 -1.68 12.49
C LEU A 15 -1.69 -2.66 11.42
N TYR A 16 -2.12 -3.91 11.54
CA TYR A 16 -2.06 -4.92 10.49
C TYR A 16 -3.27 -5.84 10.64
N ALA A 17 -3.68 -6.47 9.55
CA ALA A 17 -4.65 -7.54 9.56
C ALA A 17 -3.90 -8.88 9.46
N SER A 18 -4.43 -9.91 10.14
CA SER A 18 -3.92 -11.27 10.03
C SER A 18 -5.05 -12.26 9.79
N THR A 19 -4.73 -13.33 9.07
CA THR A 19 -5.58 -14.51 8.95
C THR A 19 -4.92 -15.64 9.71
N SER A 20 -5.70 -16.30 10.57
CA SER A 20 -5.21 -17.41 11.38
C SER A 20 -5.96 -18.70 11.08
N ARG A 21 -5.26 -19.82 11.23
CA ARG A 21 -5.84 -21.18 11.14
C ARG A 21 -5.49 -21.97 12.38
N GLN A 22 -6.28 -22.99 12.68
CA GLN A 22 -5.96 -23.96 13.73
C GLN A 22 -4.65 -24.68 13.38
N LYS A 23 -3.74 -24.79 14.36
CA LYS A 23 -2.39 -25.38 14.18
C LYS A 23 -2.42 -26.78 13.58
N VAL A 24 -3.44 -27.58 13.90
CA VAL A 24 -3.63 -28.93 13.37
C VAL A 24 -4.92 -28.98 12.55
N ARG A 25 -4.84 -29.56 11.35
CA ARG A 25 -5.99 -29.93 10.52
C ARG A 25 -5.80 -31.33 9.96
N VAL A 26 -6.71 -32.25 10.29
CA VAL A 26 -6.75 -33.63 9.79
C VAL A 26 -7.93 -33.75 8.83
N LEU A 27 -7.64 -34.07 7.56
CA LEU A 27 -8.66 -34.32 6.54
C LEU A 27 -9.21 -35.73 6.68
N GLU A 28 -10.53 -35.85 6.63
CA GLU A 28 -11.27 -37.12 6.67
C GLU A 28 -11.60 -37.63 5.27
N LYS A 29 -12.33 -38.75 5.18
CA LYS A 29 -12.89 -39.25 3.91
C LYS A 29 -13.71 -38.15 3.21
N PRO A 30 -13.76 -38.15 1.85
CA PRO A 30 -14.57 -37.19 1.10
C PRO A 30 -16.01 -37.09 1.63
N GLY A 31 -16.50 -35.86 1.84
CA GLY A 31 -17.84 -35.59 2.40
C GLY A 31 -17.92 -35.55 3.93
N LYS A 32 -16.81 -35.77 4.66
CA LYS A 32 -16.73 -35.58 6.12
C LYS A 32 -16.01 -34.27 6.48
N PRO A 33 -16.41 -33.57 7.56
CA PRO A 33 -15.73 -32.37 8.02
C PRO A 33 -14.31 -32.71 8.48
N ALA A 34 -13.37 -31.78 8.29
CA ALA A 34 -12.01 -31.92 8.81
C ALA A 34 -11.99 -31.74 10.33
N HIS A 35 -11.11 -32.46 11.02
CA HIS A 35 -10.84 -32.25 12.45
C HIS A 35 -9.76 -31.19 12.63
N THR A 36 -10.00 -30.20 13.49
CA THR A 36 -9.03 -29.14 13.81
C THR A 36 -8.72 -29.07 15.30
N SER A 37 -7.48 -28.78 15.66
CA SER A 37 -7.04 -28.70 17.06
C SER A 37 -5.84 -27.75 17.24
N GLY A 38 -5.62 -27.31 18.49
CA GLY A 38 -4.49 -26.48 18.91
C GLY A 38 -4.78 -24.98 18.94
N PRO A 39 -3.75 -24.14 19.18
CA PRO A 39 -3.91 -22.70 19.09
C PRO A 39 -4.11 -22.26 17.63
N PHE A 40 -4.66 -21.05 17.46
CA PHE A 40 -4.62 -20.36 16.18
C PHE A 40 -3.19 -19.91 15.87
N VAL A 41 -2.77 -20.10 14.63
CA VAL A 41 -1.48 -19.65 14.10
C VAL A 41 -1.73 -18.74 12.90
N GLN A 42 -0.97 -17.66 12.82
CA GLN A 42 -1.00 -16.77 11.68
C GLN A 42 -0.52 -17.51 10.43
N VAL A 43 -1.28 -17.39 9.35
CA VAL A 43 -0.93 -17.96 8.02
C VAL A 43 -0.86 -16.90 6.93
N SER A 44 -1.31 -15.68 7.23
CA SER A 44 -1.19 -14.51 6.37
C SER A 44 -1.31 -13.25 7.19
N ARG A 45 -0.65 -12.19 6.73
CA ARG A 45 -0.80 -10.85 7.25
C ARG A 45 -0.74 -9.81 6.14
N MET A 46 -1.25 -8.63 6.44
CA MET A 46 -1.21 -7.47 5.56
C MET A 46 -1.24 -6.20 6.39
N ALA A 47 -0.31 -5.29 6.14
CA ALA A 47 -0.38 -3.91 6.63
C ALA A 47 -0.31 -2.95 5.45
N ASN A 48 0.89 -2.63 4.96
CA ASN A 48 1.04 -1.83 3.76
C ASN A 48 0.69 -2.67 2.52
N PRO A 49 -0.13 -2.12 1.62
CA PRO A 49 -0.45 -2.79 0.37
C PRO A 49 0.83 -3.03 -0.44
N LEU A 50 0.84 -4.12 -1.19
CA LEU A 50 1.91 -4.49 -2.14
C LEU A 50 3.24 -4.93 -1.52
N VAL A 51 3.41 -4.93 -0.19
CA VAL A 51 4.63 -5.46 0.43
C VAL A 51 4.76 -6.97 0.16
N ASN A 52 3.71 -7.73 0.46
CA ASN A 52 3.67 -9.17 0.20
C ASN A 52 3.72 -9.49 -1.30
N GLU A 53 3.19 -8.61 -2.16
CA GLU A 53 3.09 -8.84 -3.59
C GLU A 53 4.40 -8.52 -4.33
N LEU A 54 5.02 -7.38 -4.04
CA LEU A 54 6.09 -6.76 -4.84
C LEU A 54 7.44 -6.63 -4.12
N ILE A 55 7.45 -6.53 -2.79
CA ILE A 55 8.69 -6.38 -2.02
C ILE A 55 9.22 -7.75 -1.60
N ILE A 56 8.36 -8.59 -1.03
CA ILE A 56 8.72 -9.93 -0.58
C ILE A 56 8.74 -10.91 -1.74
N ASN A 57 9.87 -11.59 -1.92
CA ASN A 57 10.04 -12.57 -3.00
C ASN A 57 9.20 -13.82 -2.77
N THR A 58 8.68 -14.40 -3.85
CA THR A 58 7.78 -15.56 -3.85
C THR A 58 8.21 -16.72 -2.94
N PRO A 59 9.49 -17.17 -2.93
CA PRO A 59 9.91 -18.28 -2.07
C PRO A 59 9.80 -18.00 -0.56
N PHE A 60 9.71 -16.73 -0.17
CA PHE A 60 9.68 -16.29 1.23
C PHE A 60 8.30 -15.80 1.66
N LYS A 61 7.31 -15.74 0.77
CA LYS A 61 5.98 -15.22 1.08
C LYS A 61 5.30 -16.00 2.20
N ASP A 62 5.38 -17.33 2.21
CA ASP A 62 4.76 -18.14 3.28
C ASP A 62 5.40 -17.86 4.65
N GLN A 63 6.73 -17.75 4.71
CA GLN A 63 7.45 -17.41 5.93
C GLN A 63 7.07 -15.99 6.41
N TRP A 64 7.10 -15.01 5.52
CA TRP A 64 6.74 -13.63 5.83
C TRP A 64 5.30 -13.52 6.33
N ASN A 65 4.37 -14.21 5.67
CA ASN A 65 2.96 -14.29 6.03
C ASN A 65 2.71 -14.91 7.41
N GLY A 66 3.51 -15.91 7.80
CA GLY A 66 3.43 -16.56 9.11
C GLY A 66 4.19 -15.84 10.23
N THR A 67 4.95 -14.78 9.94
CA THR A 67 5.79 -14.06 10.90
C THR A 67 5.06 -12.83 11.46
N GLU A 68 5.23 -12.55 12.75
CA GLU A 68 4.67 -11.34 13.36
C GLU A 68 5.38 -10.07 12.87
N PRO A 69 4.68 -8.93 12.71
CA PRO A 69 5.28 -7.70 12.20
C PRO A 69 6.48 -7.18 12.98
N GLU A 70 6.63 -7.52 14.26
CA GLU A 70 7.78 -7.09 15.07
C GLU A 70 9.09 -7.81 14.75
N ASP A 71 9.03 -8.94 14.06
CA ASP A 71 10.17 -9.72 13.59
C ASP A 71 10.56 -9.39 12.14
N GLU A 72 10.09 -8.25 11.60
CA GLU A 72 10.28 -7.82 10.20
C GLU A 72 11.76 -7.67 9.81
N ALA A 73 12.64 -7.41 10.79
CA ALA A 73 14.06 -7.19 10.54
C ALA A 73 14.77 -8.34 9.82
N GLN A 74 14.24 -9.57 9.90
CA GLN A 74 14.76 -10.73 9.15
C GLN A 74 14.54 -10.60 7.64
N PHE A 75 13.58 -9.79 7.20
CA PHE A 75 13.20 -9.57 5.80
C PHE A 75 13.76 -8.26 5.23
N GLN A 76 14.54 -7.49 6.01
CA GLN A 76 15.01 -6.16 5.61
C GLN A 76 15.79 -6.14 4.27
N GLY A 77 16.42 -7.26 3.88
CA GLY A 77 17.11 -7.40 2.60
C GLY A 77 16.20 -7.12 1.40
N PHE A 78 14.93 -7.51 1.47
CA PHE A 78 13.95 -7.25 0.40
C PHE A 78 13.59 -5.77 0.26
N TYR A 79 13.73 -4.98 1.33
CA TYR A 79 13.53 -3.54 1.28
C TYR A 79 14.78 -2.81 0.76
N LYS A 80 15.97 -3.40 0.95
CA LYS A 80 17.25 -2.87 0.46
C LYS A 80 17.46 -3.14 -1.04
N ASP A 81 16.92 -4.24 -1.53
CA ASP A 81 17.00 -4.66 -2.92
C ASP A 81 15.69 -5.33 -3.39
N PRO A 82 14.62 -4.54 -3.59
CA PRO A 82 13.32 -5.08 -3.98
C PRO A 82 13.37 -5.54 -5.44
N VAL A 83 12.96 -6.79 -5.71
CA VAL A 83 12.97 -7.37 -7.07
C VAL A 83 12.15 -6.55 -8.05
N ILE A 84 11.06 -5.91 -7.61
CA ILE A 84 10.28 -5.02 -8.47
C ILE A 84 11.11 -3.80 -8.94
N GLY A 85 12.04 -3.29 -8.13
CA GLY A 85 12.96 -2.22 -8.54
C GLY A 85 13.86 -2.67 -9.69
N THR A 86 14.48 -3.85 -9.56
CA THR A 86 15.25 -4.46 -10.64
C THR A 86 14.40 -4.69 -11.90
N ALA A 87 13.18 -5.19 -11.74
CA ALA A 87 12.28 -5.43 -12.87
C ALA A 87 11.89 -4.13 -13.59
N LEU A 88 11.60 -3.05 -12.85
CA LEU A 88 11.31 -1.74 -13.42
C LEU A 88 12.49 -1.23 -14.28
N GLU A 89 13.71 -1.30 -13.75
CA GLU A 89 14.92 -0.88 -14.48
C GLU A 89 15.16 -1.72 -15.74
N LEU A 90 15.01 -3.04 -15.65
CA LEU A 90 15.21 -3.96 -16.77
C LEU A 90 14.16 -3.78 -17.88
N VAL A 91 12.89 -3.58 -17.52
CA VAL A 91 11.79 -3.47 -18.49
C VAL A 91 11.76 -2.10 -19.16
N TYR A 92 11.95 -1.03 -18.39
CA TYR A 92 11.79 0.34 -18.90
C TYR A 92 13.10 1.02 -19.27
N GLY A 93 14.26 0.45 -18.92
CA GLY A 93 15.56 1.07 -19.15
C GLY A 93 15.78 2.37 -18.35
N VAL A 94 14.97 2.60 -17.30
CA VAL A 94 15.04 3.77 -16.43
C VAL A 94 15.69 3.37 -15.11
N PRO A 95 16.86 3.93 -14.76
CA PRO A 95 17.55 3.59 -13.52
C PRO A 95 16.70 3.84 -12.28
N VAL A 96 16.71 2.90 -11.33
CA VAL A 96 16.11 3.11 -10.01
C VAL A 96 17.06 3.91 -9.12
N ILE A 97 16.62 5.09 -8.69
CA ILE A 97 17.40 5.99 -7.83
C ILE A 97 16.59 6.25 -6.57
N PRO A 98 16.92 5.63 -5.42
CA PRO A 98 16.23 5.82 -4.14
C PRO A 98 15.99 7.30 -3.81
N ILE A 99 14.89 7.59 -3.10
CA ILE A 99 14.51 8.96 -2.75
C ILE A 99 15.59 9.59 -1.86
N PHE A 100 16.17 8.79 -0.97
CA PHE A 100 17.29 9.11 -0.12
C PHE A 100 18.05 7.84 0.27
N GLY A 101 19.25 8.01 0.80
CA GLY A 101 20.13 6.89 1.13
C GLY A 101 20.93 6.39 -0.08
N PRO A 102 21.64 5.26 0.06
CA PRO A 102 22.47 4.72 -1.02
C PRO A 102 21.62 4.02 -2.10
N ASN A 103 22.23 3.79 -3.26
CA ASN A 103 21.60 3.01 -4.35
C ASN A 103 21.43 1.53 -3.97
N PRO A 104 20.55 0.77 -4.67
CA PRO A 104 20.49 -0.68 -4.58
C PRO A 104 21.88 -1.31 -4.77
N PRO A 105 22.19 -2.44 -4.10
CA PRO A 105 21.28 -3.29 -3.31
C PRO A 105 21.21 -2.90 -1.82
N ASN A 106 21.56 -1.66 -1.44
CA ASN A 106 21.66 -1.25 -0.04
C ASN A 106 20.72 -0.09 0.33
N ARG A 107 19.69 0.19 -0.48
CA ARG A 107 18.81 1.35 -0.26
C ARG A 107 18.15 1.31 1.13
N SER A 108 17.87 2.49 1.68
CA SER A 108 17.36 2.63 3.05
C SER A 108 16.04 3.39 3.15
N ASP A 109 15.60 4.02 2.07
CA ASP A 109 14.35 4.77 2.00
C ASP A 109 13.12 3.90 2.24
N LEU A 110 13.01 2.72 1.63
CA LEU A 110 11.84 1.85 1.82
C LEU A 110 11.69 1.38 3.27
N MET A 111 12.79 1.08 3.95
CA MET A 111 12.75 0.73 5.38
C MET A 111 12.28 1.92 6.22
N THR A 112 12.70 3.13 5.89
CA THR A 112 12.26 4.35 6.60
C THR A 112 10.78 4.63 6.37
N ILE A 113 10.28 4.38 5.16
CA ILE A 113 8.89 4.67 4.78
C ILE A 113 7.92 3.61 5.33
N LEU A 114 8.27 2.32 5.23
CA LEU A 114 7.35 1.21 5.51
C LEU A 114 7.56 0.59 6.90
N LEU A 115 8.79 0.62 7.45
CA LEU A 115 9.15 -0.11 8.66
C LEU A 115 9.30 0.75 9.91
N LYS A 116 9.27 2.07 9.76
CA LYS A 116 9.54 3.04 10.82
C LYS A 116 8.35 3.95 11.10
N TYR A 117 8.23 4.35 12.36
CA TYR A 117 7.35 5.45 12.73
C TYR A 117 7.93 6.80 12.26
N PRO A 118 7.09 7.83 12.03
CA PRO A 118 7.58 9.17 11.78
C PRO A 118 8.58 9.61 12.86
N GLY A 119 9.74 10.12 12.43
CA GLY A 119 10.83 10.55 13.33
C GLY A 119 11.69 9.42 13.89
N GLN A 120 11.39 8.15 13.59
CA GLN A 120 12.18 7.03 14.05
C GLN A 120 13.34 6.74 13.10
N ALA A 121 14.57 6.83 13.61
CA ALA A 121 15.77 6.56 12.83
C ALA A 121 15.97 5.06 12.52
N LEU A 122 16.68 4.81 11.41
CA LEU A 122 17.33 3.53 11.14
C LEU A 122 18.57 3.35 12.03
N ASP A 123 19.03 2.12 12.17
CA ASP A 123 20.30 1.78 12.81
C ASP A 123 21.38 1.63 11.74
N GLY A 124 21.96 2.76 11.34
CA GLY A 124 22.86 2.84 10.19
C GLY A 124 22.18 2.33 8.91
N GLY A 125 22.76 1.30 8.30
CA GLY A 125 22.21 0.65 7.12
C GLY A 125 21.13 -0.40 7.40
N ASN A 126 20.72 -0.61 8.66
CA ASN A 126 19.75 -1.63 9.06
C ASN A 126 18.47 -1.01 9.60
N CYS A 127 17.36 -1.75 9.54
CA CYS A 127 16.13 -1.25 10.12
C CYS A 127 16.16 -1.19 11.65
N GLY A 128 17.10 -1.80 12.37
CA GLY A 128 17.23 -1.66 13.82
C GLY A 128 15.98 -2.09 14.61
N LYS A 129 15.75 -1.49 15.79
CA LYS A 129 14.57 -1.75 16.63
C LYS A 129 13.92 -0.46 17.17
N PRO A 130 12.58 -0.36 17.24
CA PRO A 130 11.61 -1.26 16.60
C PRO A 130 11.69 -1.20 15.06
N CYS A 131 11.31 -2.29 14.40
CA CYS A 131 11.25 -2.40 12.94
C CYS A 131 10.07 -3.30 12.62
N SER A 132 9.05 -2.74 11.96
CA SER A 132 7.81 -3.48 11.74
C SER A 132 7.01 -3.00 10.54
N GLU A 133 6.50 -3.93 9.75
CA GLU A 133 5.60 -3.66 8.64
C GLU A 133 4.18 -3.47 9.20
N LEU A 134 3.80 -2.19 9.37
CA LEU A 134 2.53 -1.76 9.93
C LEU A 134 1.97 -0.62 9.08
N LEU A 135 0.66 -0.63 8.83
CA LEU A 135 -0.03 0.56 8.36
C LEU A 135 -0.14 1.51 9.55
N ARG A 136 0.39 2.72 9.40
CA ARG A 136 0.46 3.68 10.50
C ARG A 136 -0.60 4.75 10.29
N LEU A 137 -1.31 5.09 11.36
CA LEU A 137 -2.30 6.13 11.37
C LEU A 137 -1.88 7.20 12.37
N ASP A 138 -1.52 8.39 11.88
CA ASP A 138 -1.21 9.54 12.73
C ASP A 138 -2.48 10.33 13.08
N LEU A 139 -2.90 10.25 14.34
CA LEU A 139 -4.04 10.99 14.89
C LEU A 139 -3.73 12.47 15.15
N GLY A 140 -2.46 12.87 15.10
CA GLY A 140 -2.04 14.28 15.17
C GLY A 140 -2.27 15.05 13.87
N VAL A 141 -2.45 14.35 12.75
CA VAL A 141 -2.71 14.97 11.43
C VAL A 141 -4.23 15.13 11.25
N PRO A 142 -4.76 16.34 10.99
CA PRO A 142 -6.19 16.56 10.70
C PRO A 142 -6.67 15.88 9.42
N PRO A 143 -7.91 15.34 9.35
CA PRO A 143 -8.46 14.77 8.12
C PRO A 143 -8.48 15.75 6.94
N THR A 144 -7.96 15.33 5.80
CA THR A 144 -8.08 16.08 4.55
C THR A 144 -9.48 15.90 3.98
N ALA A 145 -10.22 17.01 3.83
CA ALA A 145 -11.56 17.01 3.24
C ALA A 145 -11.54 16.40 1.84
N PRO A 146 -12.59 15.66 1.41
CA PRO A 146 -12.65 14.95 0.13
C PRO A 146 -12.16 15.77 -1.08
N GLU A 147 -12.54 17.04 -1.16
CA GLU A 147 -12.19 17.97 -2.25
C GLU A 147 -10.69 18.30 -2.32
N SER A 148 -9.99 18.16 -1.20
CA SER A 148 -8.56 18.49 -1.08
C SER A 148 -7.68 17.26 -1.05
N GLN A 149 -8.24 16.06 -1.18
CA GLN A 149 -7.47 14.81 -1.13
C GLN A 149 -6.60 14.64 -2.37
N SER A 150 -5.29 14.56 -2.16
CA SER A 150 -4.32 14.18 -3.18
C SER A 150 -4.24 12.66 -3.33
N ARG A 151 -4.46 12.13 -4.53
CA ARG A 151 -4.31 10.69 -4.79
C ARG A 151 -2.90 10.14 -4.50
N LEU A 152 -1.88 10.99 -4.49
CA LEU A 152 -0.48 10.60 -4.26
C LEU A 152 -0.08 10.60 -2.78
N GLY A 153 -1.05 10.84 -1.88
CA GLY A 153 -0.89 10.66 -0.45
C GLY A 153 0.25 11.45 0.20
N ALA A 154 0.65 11.02 1.39
CA ALA A 154 1.69 11.68 2.17
C ALA A 154 3.10 11.40 1.63
N ALA A 155 3.31 10.28 0.94
CA ALA A 155 4.62 9.91 0.41
C ALA A 155 5.11 10.84 -0.70
N LEU A 156 4.20 11.34 -1.54
CA LEU A 156 4.55 12.05 -2.79
C LEU A 156 3.79 13.37 -2.97
N SER A 157 3.08 13.83 -1.94
CA SER A 157 2.45 15.15 -1.92
C SER A 157 2.42 15.74 -0.51
N GLY A 158 2.00 17.00 -0.37
CA GLY A 158 1.89 17.67 0.94
C GLY A 158 0.71 17.19 1.81
N ASP A 159 -0.01 16.15 1.38
CA ASP A 159 -1.22 15.66 2.02
C ASP A 159 -0.91 14.59 3.08
N GLY A 160 -0.55 15.04 4.28
CA GLY A 160 -0.14 14.17 5.38
C GLY A 160 -1.21 13.18 5.87
N ALA A 161 -2.47 13.32 5.46
CA ALA A 161 -3.54 12.39 5.82
C ALA A 161 -3.64 11.17 4.88
N GLY A 162 -2.81 11.10 3.83
CA GLY A 162 -2.75 9.99 2.88
C GLY A 162 -1.67 8.95 3.21
N TRP A 163 -1.69 7.84 2.48
CA TRP A 163 -0.76 6.72 2.59
C TRP A 163 0.71 7.17 2.47
N PRO A 164 1.66 6.58 3.24
CA PRO A 164 1.54 5.39 4.10
C PRO A 164 1.11 5.63 5.55
N ASN A 165 1.02 6.89 5.99
CA ASN A 165 0.70 7.23 7.39
C ASN A 165 -0.75 7.74 7.57
N GLY A 166 -1.61 7.46 6.58
CA GLY A 166 -2.91 8.08 6.40
C GLY A 166 -4.12 7.20 6.76
N ARG A 167 -5.31 7.72 6.48
CA ARG A 167 -6.60 7.15 6.95
C ARG A 167 -7.67 6.95 5.88
N ARG A 168 -7.33 7.06 4.59
CA ARG A 168 -8.34 7.18 3.53
C ARG A 168 -8.24 6.11 2.44
N PRO A 169 -9.35 5.76 1.77
CA PRO A 169 -9.34 4.81 0.64
C PRO A 169 -8.85 5.36 -0.70
N ASN A 170 -8.72 6.69 -0.86
CA ASN A 170 -8.47 7.32 -2.17
C ASN A 170 -6.99 7.41 -2.58
N ASP A 171 -6.07 6.93 -1.75
CA ASP A 171 -4.66 6.92 -2.14
C ASP A 171 -4.43 5.91 -3.26
N ASP A 172 -3.80 6.34 -4.36
CA ASP A 172 -3.40 5.45 -5.44
C ASP A 172 -2.12 4.73 -5.05
N VAL A 173 -2.30 3.63 -4.33
CA VAL A 173 -1.23 2.80 -3.82
C VAL A 173 -0.33 2.26 -4.93
N THR A 174 -0.85 2.04 -6.14
CA THR A 174 -0.07 1.52 -7.28
C THR A 174 0.90 2.58 -7.78
N ASP A 175 0.41 3.79 -8.08
CA ASP A 175 1.26 4.88 -8.54
C ASP A 175 2.27 5.31 -7.48
N ILE A 176 1.84 5.38 -6.22
CA ILE A 176 2.76 5.73 -5.14
C ILE A 176 3.82 4.64 -5.01
N ALA A 177 3.48 3.35 -5.03
CA ALA A 177 4.45 2.27 -4.92
C ALA A 177 5.45 2.26 -6.08
N ILE A 178 5.00 2.39 -7.34
CA ILE A 178 5.88 2.44 -8.52
C ILE A 178 6.87 3.60 -8.39
N ARG A 179 6.40 4.78 -7.97
CA ARG A 179 7.24 5.97 -7.83
C ARG A 179 8.18 5.90 -6.64
N VAL A 180 7.74 5.37 -5.50
CA VAL A 180 8.59 5.23 -4.30
C VAL A 180 9.65 4.15 -4.51
N VAL A 181 9.29 3.01 -5.10
CA VAL A 181 10.26 1.95 -5.42
C VAL A 181 11.19 2.39 -6.55
N GLY A 182 10.68 2.96 -7.63
CA GLY A 182 11.54 3.49 -8.71
C GLY A 182 12.37 4.72 -8.29
N GLY A 183 11.89 5.44 -7.29
CA GLY A 183 12.53 6.61 -6.70
C GLY A 183 12.54 7.82 -7.63
N THR A 184 13.58 8.66 -7.52
CA THR A 184 13.62 10.02 -8.08
C THR A 184 13.28 10.07 -9.57
N ASN A 185 13.82 9.17 -10.38
CA ASN A 185 13.54 9.14 -11.82
C ASN A 185 12.06 8.85 -12.11
N TYR A 186 11.44 7.93 -11.38
CA TYR A 186 10.04 7.54 -11.59
C TYR A 186 9.08 8.60 -11.07
N ILE A 187 9.46 9.30 -9.99
CA ILE A 187 8.74 10.46 -9.47
C ILE A 187 8.74 11.60 -10.49
N VAL A 188 9.91 11.99 -11.01
CA VAL A 188 10.04 13.10 -11.97
C VAL A 188 9.30 12.81 -13.28
N ASN A 189 9.36 11.56 -13.75
CA ASN A 189 8.64 11.13 -14.96
C ASN A 189 7.16 10.78 -14.72
N ARG A 190 6.65 10.97 -13.49
CA ARG A 190 5.24 10.74 -13.13
C ARG A 190 4.75 9.33 -13.50
N ALA A 191 5.60 8.32 -13.30
CA ALA A 191 5.28 6.93 -13.60
C ALA A 191 4.00 6.47 -12.89
N GLY A 192 3.18 5.67 -13.56
CA GLY A 192 1.91 5.20 -13.00
C GLY A 192 1.21 4.20 -13.91
N ASP A 193 0.12 3.63 -13.43
CA ASP A 193 -0.71 2.66 -14.17
C ASP A 193 -1.74 3.33 -15.11
N GLY A 194 -1.85 4.67 -15.04
CA GLY A 194 -2.78 5.45 -15.85
C GLY A 194 -4.21 5.51 -15.30
N VAL A 195 -4.48 4.85 -14.16
CA VAL A 195 -5.78 4.82 -13.47
C VAL A 195 -5.81 5.92 -12.42
N ASN A 196 -5.83 7.17 -12.90
CA ASN A 196 -5.65 8.33 -12.03
C ASN A 196 -6.92 8.83 -11.32
N PHE A 197 -8.06 8.35 -11.78
CA PHE A 197 -9.39 8.83 -11.41
C PHE A 197 -10.42 7.75 -11.73
N LEU A 198 -11.57 7.84 -11.08
CA LEU A 198 -12.79 7.28 -11.63
C LEU A 198 -13.28 8.23 -12.73
N ALA A 199 -12.65 8.17 -13.90
CA ALA A 199 -13.14 8.91 -15.07
C ALA A 199 -14.49 8.36 -15.50
N GLY A 200 -15.41 9.26 -15.83
CA GLY A 200 -16.69 8.85 -16.35
C GLY A 200 -17.71 8.44 -15.28
N ALA A 201 -17.67 9.02 -14.08
CA ALA A 201 -18.84 9.00 -13.19
C ALA A 201 -19.91 10.10 -13.43
N PRO A 202 -20.21 10.60 -14.66
CA PRO A 202 -21.56 11.07 -14.93
C PRO A 202 -22.48 9.84 -14.89
N GLY A 203 -23.27 9.66 -13.83
CA GLY A 203 -24.30 8.62 -13.89
C GLY A 203 -24.82 8.03 -12.58
N VAL A 204 -24.24 8.30 -11.41
CA VAL A 204 -24.96 7.98 -10.16
C VAL A 204 -25.81 9.17 -9.77
N VAL A 205 -27.02 9.21 -10.32
CA VAL A 205 -28.06 10.14 -9.85
C VAL A 205 -28.14 9.99 -8.32
N ASN A 206 -27.88 11.08 -7.59
CA ASN A 206 -27.91 11.16 -6.12
C ASN A 206 -26.69 10.62 -5.33
N VAL A 207 -25.49 10.47 -5.93
CA VAL A 207 -24.26 10.32 -5.11
C VAL A 207 -23.42 11.58 -5.20
N ASP A 208 -23.24 12.20 -4.04
CA ASP A 208 -22.46 13.41 -3.86
C ASP A 208 -20.96 13.10 -3.95
N ILE A 209 -20.41 13.16 -5.17
CA ILE A 209 -19.00 12.86 -5.47
C ILE A 209 -18.19 14.12 -5.81
N THR A 210 -16.92 14.12 -5.42
CA THR A 210 -15.93 15.14 -5.79
C THR A 210 -15.57 15.05 -7.28
N ALA A 211 -14.88 16.06 -7.80
CA ALA A 211 -14.42 16.08 -9.20
C ALA A 211 -13.46 14.92 -9.54
N ASN A 212 -12.76 14.37 -8.54
CA ASN A 212 -11.89 13.19 -8.68
C ASN A 212 -12.60 11.85 -8.37
N GLY A 213 -13.93 11.84 -8.18
CA GLY A 213 -14.74 10.62 -8.08
C GLY A 213 -14.87 10.02 -6.67
N ILE A 214 -14.52 10.77 -5.63
CA ILE A 214 -14.60 10.34 -4.22
C ILE A 214 -15.98 10.69 -3.68
N ALA A 215 -16.62 9.81 -2.92
CA ALA A 215 -17.85 10.18 -2.21
C ALA A 215 -17.54 11.19 -1.08
N ARG A 216 -18.31 12.26 -0.95
CA ARG A 216 -18.14 13.28 0.11
C ARG A 216 -18.50 12.78 1.51
N ASN A 217 -19.32 11.72 1.57
CA ASN A 217 -19.85 11.17 2.81
C ASN A 217 -19.27 9.79 3.07
N PHE A 218 -19.13 9.42 4.35
CA PHE A 218 -18.75 8.07 4.77
C PHE A 218 -19.65 7.02 4.09
N PRO A 219 -19.09 5.93 3.51
CA PRO A 219 -17.72 5.43 3.67
C PRO A 219 -16.67 6.00 2.70
N PHE A 220 -16.92 7.15 2.06
CA PHE A 220 -16.03 7.85 1.13
C PHE A 220 -15.66 7.04 -0.13
N LEU A 221 -16.40 5.96 -0.39
CA LEU A 221 -16.36 5.18 -1.61
C LEU A 221 -17.67 5.39 -2.38
N PRO A 222 -17.62 5.58 -3.71
CA PRO A 222 -18.83 5.59 -4.52
C PRO A 222 -19.48 4.22 -4.54
N ASN A 223 -20.78 4.17 -4.86
CA ASN A 223 -21.47 2.91 -5.07
C ASN A 223 -20.79 2.15 -6.23
N PRO A 224 -20.48 0.85 -6.05
CA PRO A 224 -19.92 0.06 -7.13
C PRO A 224 -20.89 0.01 -8.30
N TYR A 225 -20.36 0.07 -9.52
CA TYR A 225 -21.16 -0.16 -10.71
C TYR A 225 -21.80 -1.54 -10.69
N ASP A 226 -23.02 -1.65 -11.21
CA ASP A 226 -23.61 -2.97 -11.41
C ASP A 226 -22.72 -3.77 -12.39
N GLY A 227 -22.47 -5.04 -12.05
CA GLY A 227 -21.60 -5.90 -12.85
C GLY A 227 -22.25 -6.47 -14.11
N LYS A 228 -23.50 -6.13 -14.43
CA LYS A 228 -24.28 -6.72 -15.53
C LYS A 228 -24.37 -5.80 -16.75
N ASN A 229 -24.46 -4.51 -16.52
CA ASN A 229 -24.70 -3.48 -17.55
C ASN A 229 -23.48 -2.59 -17.75
N ARG A 230 -22.32 -2.96 -17.18
CA ARG A 230 -21.09 -2.20 -17.37
C ARG A 230 -20.70 -2.21 -18.85
N ARG A 231 -20.66 -1.03 -19.44
CA ARG A 231 -20.05 -0.75 -20.74
C ARG A 231 -18.78 0.07 -20.51
N HIS A 232 -17.69 -0.29 -21.17
CA HIS A 232 -16.54 0.61 -21.28
C HIS A 232 -16.93 1.76 -22.21
N ALA A 233 -16.87 3.00 -21.71
CA ALA A 233 -17.03 4.18 -22.53
C ALA A 233 -15.67 4.52 -23.13
N ASP A 234 -15.53 4.31 -24.44
CA ASP A 234 -14.30 4.62 -25.15
C ASP A 234 -14.12 6.13 -25.26
N CYS A 235 -12.87 6.57 -25.44
CA CYS A 235 -12.59 7.98 -25.57
C CYS A 235 -13.31 8.56 -26.81
N GLY A 236 -13.96 9.73 -26.64
CA GLY A 236 -14.82 10.32 -27.67
C GLY A 236 -16.31 9.94 -27.59
N GLU A 237 -16.69 9.02 -26.71
CA GLU A 237 -18.10 8.77 -26.42
C GLU A 237 -18.72 9.83 -25.48
N PRO A 238 -20.05 10.04 -25.53
CA PRO A 238 -20.75 10.94 -24.61
C PRO A 238 -20.50 10.55 -23.15
N GLY A 239 -19.93 11.47 -22.36
CA GLY A 239 -19.60 11.25 -20.94
C GLY A 239 -18.24 10.58 -20.69
N ALA A 240 -17.49 10.22 -21.74
CA ALA A 240 -16.13 9.71 -21.64
C ALA A 240 -15.09 10.83 -21.52
N ASN A 241 -13.88 10.48 -21.08
CA ASN A 241 -12.75 11.38 -21.13
C ASN A 241 -12.33 11.68 -22.57
N PRO A 242 -11.75 12.87 -22.84
CA PRO A 242 -11.08 13.15 -24.11
C PRO A 242 -9.99 12.12 -24.38
N CYS A 243 -9.84 11.69 -25.63
CA CYS A 243 -8.70 10.87 -26.02
C CYS A 243 -7.41 11.66 -25.75
N GLY A 244 -6.58 11.17 -24.83
CA GLY A 244 -5.21 11.65 -24.68
C GLY A 244 -4.34 11.17 -25.85
N SER A 245 -3.25 11.87 -26.14
CA SER A 245 -2.19 11.30 -26.96
C SER A 245 -1.69 10.02 -26.30
N LEU A 246 -1.59 8.92 -27.05
CA LEU A 246 -0.87 7.74 -26.59
C LEU A 246 0.52 8.19 -26.16
N VAL A 247 0.87 7.93 -24.90
CA VAL A 247 2.23 8.15 -24.43
C VAL A 247 3.09 7.13 -25.20
N PRO A 248 4.11 7.57 -25.97
CA PRO A 248 5.01 6.67 -26.68
C PRO A 248 5.70 5.68 -25.75
#